data_AF-A0A836XG36-F1
#
_entry.id   AF-A0A836XG36-F1
#
_cell.length_a   1.000
_cell.length_b   1.000
_cell.length_c   1.000
_cell.angle_alpha   90.00
_cell.angle_beta   90.00
_cell.angle_gamma   90.00
#
_symmetry.space_group_name_H-M   'P 1'
#
loop_
_entity.id
_entity.type
_entity.pdbx_description
1 polymer ?
#
loop_
_entity_poly.entity_id
_entity_poly.type
_entity_poly.pdbx_seq_one_letter_code
_entity_poly.pdbx_strand_id
1 'polypeptide(L)'
;MQRVALELDNDSLALQPAARQDDEVVWVPADAFACAVAAECKEVDGQWAMCRGHLCIPLAASEIQVLHEVRFVRIDAFAAPLDLRWSVEGGVLSVLQGRQDESGLGIRQVPPAFELPDLFSGELVSSASFRGRKTFFYMWASW
;
A
#
# COMPACT_ATOMS: atom_id res chain seq x y z
N MET A 1 -15.49 -21.70 -7.85
CA MET A 1 -15.26 -20.26 -8.15
C MET A 1 -16.55 -19.49 -8.40
N GLN A 2 -17.02 -18.75 -7.40
CA GLN A 2 -18.11 -17.78 -7.52
C GLN A 2 -17.58 -16.37 -7.75
N ARG A 3 -18.36 -15.50 -8.40
CA ARG A 3 -18.00 -14.09 -8.55
C ARG A 3 -18.29 -13.35 -7.25
N VAL A 4 -17.42 -12.42 -6.87
CA VAL A 4 -17.62 -11.51 -5.75
C VAL A 4 -17.54 -10.06 -6.22
N ALA A 5 -18.41 -9.22 -5.70
CA ALA A 5 -18.37 -7.78 -5.94
C ALA A 5 -17.20 -7.16 -5.16
N LEU A 6 -16.54 -6.13 -5.68
CA LEU A 6 -15.52 -5.41 -4.93
C LEU A 6 -16.13 -4.15 -4.30
N GLU A 7 -15.84 -3.93 -3.03
CA GLU A 7 -16.02 -2.67 -2.33
C GLU A 7 -14.63 -2.18 -1.90
N LEU A 8 -14.24 -0.98 -2.34
CA LEU A 8 -12.96 -0.36 -2.03
C LEU A 8 -13.21 0.91 -1.24
N ASP A 9 -12.69 0.98 -0.01
CA ASP A 9 -12.86 2.14 0.88
C ASP A 9 -14.34 2.56 1.09
N ASN A 10 -15.23 1.55 1.14
CA ASN A 10 -16.71 1.66 1.21
C ASN A 10 -17.41 2.09 -0.10
N ASP A 11 -16.68 2.21 -1.20
CA ASP A 11 -17.24 2.47 -2.53
C ASP A 11 -17.34 1.17 -3.34
N SER A 12 -18.54 0.87 -3.84
CA SER A 12 -18.75 -0.26 -4.74
C SER A 12 -18.03 -0.06 -6.08
N LEU A 13 -17.10 -0.95 -6.42
CA LEU A 13 -16.31 -0.92 -7.64
C LEU A 13 -16.53 -2.19 -8.48
N ALA A 14 -16.93 -2.01 -9.73
CA ALA A 14 -17.08 -3.12 -10.67
C ALA A 14 -15.74 -3.42 -11.37
N LEU A 15 -15.06 -4.48 -10.94
CA LEU A 15 -13.90 -5.01 -11.68
C LEU A 15 -14.35 -5.73 -12.95
N GLN A 16 -13.60 -5.53 -14.04
CA GLN A 16 -13.75 -6.30 -15.28
C GLN A 16 -12.41 -6.94 -15.66
N PRO A 17 -12.29 -8.28 -15.62
CA PRO A 17 -13.31 -9.25 -15.13
C PRO A 17 -13.52 -9.16 -13.62
N ALA A 18 -14.63 -9.71 -13.10
CA ALA A 18 -14.92 -9.67 -11.66
C ALA A 18 -13.94 -10.53 -10.83
N ALA A 19 -13.70 -10.14 -9.58
CA ALA A 19 -13.03 -10.97 -8.59
C ALA A 19 -13.82 -12.26 -8.34
N ARG A 20 -13.10 -13.29 -7.87
CA ARG A 20 -13.64 -14.64 -7.68
C ARG A 20 -13.24 -15.21 -6.33
N GLN A 21 -14.11 -16.01 -5.76
CA GLN A 21 -13.83 -16.77 -4.55
C GLN A 21 -13.95 -18.27 -4.83
N ASP A 22 -12.97 -19.03 -4.37
CA ASP A 22 -12.96 -20.49 -4.35
C ASP A 22 -12.68 -20.94 -2.92
N ASP A 23 -13.72 -21.45 -2.24
CA ASP A 23 -13.69 -21.70 -0.79
C ASP A 23 -13.21 -20.47 0.00
N GLU A 24 -12.09 -20.59 0.72
CA GLU A 24 -11.48 -19.51 1.49
C GLU A 24 -10.52 -18.64 0.66
N VAL A 25 -10.22 -19.03 -0.58
CA VAL A 25 -9.24 -18.35 -1.42
C VAL A 25 -9.93 -17.32 -2.32
N VAL A 26 -9.44 -16.09 -2.27
CA VAL A 26 -9.96 -14.99 -3.07
C VAL A 26 -8.96 -14.59 -4.13
N TRP A 27 -9.44 -14.59 -5.36
CA TRP A 27 -8.70 -14.34 -6.58
C TRP A 27 -9.16 -13.04 -7.21
N VAL A 28 -8.26 -12.10 -7.36
CA VAL A 28 -8.55 -10.80 -7.99
C VAL A 28 -7.88 -10.71 -9.37
N PRO A 29 -8.53 -10.11 -10.36
CA PRO A 29 -7.91 -9.84 -11.66
C PRO A 29 -6.71 -8.90 -11.48
N ALA A 30 -5.51 -9.37 -11.78
CA ALA A 30 -4.27 -8.69 -11.39
C ALA A 30 -4.23 -7.22 -11.85
N ASP A 31 -4.41 -6.96 -13.14
CA ASP A 31 -4.27 -5.62 -13.71
C ASP A 31 -5.41 -4.68 -13.29
N ALA A 32 -6.66 -5.17 -13.29
CA ALA A 32 -7.82 -4.37 -12.91
C ALA A 32 -7.81 -4.03 -11.41
N PHE A 33 -7.43 -4.99 -10.57
CA PHE A 33 -7.30 -4.78 -9.13
C PHE A 33 -6.13 -3.86 -8.81
N ALA A 34 -4.96 -4.07 -9.43
CA ALA A 34 -3.80 -3.21 -9.25
C ALA A 34 -4.14 -1.74 -9.55
N CYS A 35 -4.80 -1.49 -10.69
CA CYS A 35 -5.28 -0.16 -11.05
C CYS A 35 -6.21 0.44 -9.99
N ALA A 36 -7.16 -0.35 -9.47
CA ALA A 36 -8.09 0.10 -8.43
C ALA A 36 -7.39 0.50 -7.12
N VAL A 37 -6.30 -0.18 -6.74
CA VAL A 37 -5.58 0.08 -5.49
C VAL A 37 -4.34 0.97 -5.64
N ALA A 38 -4.21 1.64 -6.79
CA ALA A 38 -3.04 2.44 -7.16
C ALA A 38 -1.71 1.65 -7.05
N ALA A 39 -1.77 0.37 -7.42
CA ALA A 39 -0.65 -0.55 -7.55
C ALA A 39 -0.37 -0.85 -9.03
N GLU A 40 0.73 -1.54 -9.29
CA GLU A 40 1.14 -2.03 -10.59
C GLU A 40 1.64 -3.48 -10.50
N CYS A 41 1.44 -4.23 -11.58
CA CYS A 41 1.99 -5.57 -11.72
C CYS A 41 3.24 -5.51 -12.61
N LYS A 42 4.37 -6.05 -12.16
CA LYS A 42 5.59 -6.12 -12.98
C LYS A 42 6.49 -7.28 -12.58
N GLU A 43 7.46 -7.59 -13.43
CA GLU A 43 8.50 -8.56 -13.12
C GLU A 43 9.66 -7.87 -12.39
N VAL A 44 10.11 -8.47 -11.29
CA VAL A 44 11.24 -8.03 -10.46
C VAL A 44 12.13 -9.25 -10.26
N ASP A 45 13.40 -9.16 -10.67
CA ASP A 45 14.39 -10.24 -10.56
C ASP A 45 13.93 -11.60 -11.12
N GLY A 46 13.17 -11.58 -12.22
CA GLY A 46 12.65 -12.80 -12.87
C GLY A 46 11.37 -13.35 -12.25
N GLN A 47 10.78 -12.65 -11.27
CA GLN A 47 9.56 -13.06 -10.59
C GLN A 47 8.47 -12.00 -10.73
N TRP A 48 7.24 -12.44 -10.98
CA TRP A 48 6.08 -11.55 -11.02
C TRP A 48 5.79 -10.98 -9.63
N ALA A 49 5.49 -9.69 -9.54
CA ALA A 49 5.23 -9.00 -8.28
C ALA A 49 4.07 -8.02 -8.39
N MET A 50 3.36 -7.83 -7.29
CA MET A 50 2.41 -6.74 -7.09
C MET A 50 3.12 -5.62 -6.34
N CYS A 51 3.18 -4.43 -6.94
CA CYS A 51 3.94 -3.30 -6.41
C CYS A 51 3.03 -2.12 -6.12
N ARG A 52 3.23 -1.45 -4.97
CA ARG A 52 2.54 -0.20 -4.63
C ARG A 52 3.58 0.80 -4.11
N GLY A 53 3.82 1.87 -4.87
CA GLY A 53 4.92 2.80 -4.59
C GLY A 53 6.28 2.12 -4.74
N HIS A 54 7.06 2.07 -3.65
CA HIS A 54 8.39 1.45 -3.63
C HIS A 54 8.40 -0.01 -3.16
N LEU A 55 7.27 -0.51 -2.65
CA LEU A 55 7.16 -1.87 -2.13
C LEU A 55 6.66 -2.80 -3.23
N CYS A 56 7.35 -3.92 -3.43
CA CYS A 56 6.99 -4.96 -4.39
C CYS A 56 6.91 -6.30 -3.67
N ILE A 57 5.77 -6.98 -3.80
CA ILE A 57 5.53 -8.30 -3.21
C ILE A 57 5.65 -9.35 -4.30
N PRO A 58 6.70 -10.17 -4.29
CA PRO A 58 6.87 -11.25 -5.25
C PRO A 58 5.79 -12.31 -5.04
N LEU A 59 5.20 -12.78 -6.13
CA LEU A 59 4.15 -13.79 -6.15
C LEU A 59 4.71 -15.13 -6.61
N ALA A 60 4.40 -16.19 -5.89
CA ALA A 60 4.73 -17.55 -6.28
C ALA A 60 3.83 -18.01 -7.44
N ALA A 61 4.30 -18.98 -8.23
CA ALA A 61 3.50 -19.52 -9.35
C ALA A 61 2.15 -20.11 -8.88
N SER A 62 2.08 -20.64 -7.66
CA SER A 62 0.83 -21.14 -7.04
C SER A 62 -0.16 -20.04 -6.64
N GLU A 63 0.28 -18.79 -6.62
CA GLU A 63 -0.53 -17.62 -6.25
C GLU A 63 -1.06 -16.88 -7.48
N ILE A 64 -0.74 -17.39 -8.68
CA ILE A 64 -1.13 -16.84 -9.97
C ILE A 64 -1.91 -17.91 -10.73
N GLN A 65 -3.08 -17.53 -11.25
CA GLN A 65 -3.88 -18.39 -12.12
C GLN A 65 -4.24 -17.63 -13.39
N VAL A 66 -4.09 -18.27 -14.55
CA VAL A 66 -4.50 -17.68 -15.84
C VAL A 66 -5.84 -18.28 -16.26
N LEU A 67 -6.86 -17.43 -16.41
CA LEU A 67 -8.19 -17.82 -16.86
C LEU A 67 -8.60 -16.93 -18.02
N HIS A 68 -8.83 -17.52 -19.20
CA HIS A 68 -9.20 -16.78 -20.42
C HIS A 68 -8.25 -15.60 -20.69
N GLU A 69 -6.93 -15.87 -20.66
CA GLU A 69 -5.87 -14.88 -20.88
C GLU A 69 -5.73 -13.78 -19.80
N VAL A 70 -6.61 -13.75 -18.79
CA VAL A 70 -6.50 -12.84 -17.66
C VAL A 70 -5.78 -13.52 -16.49
N ARG A 71 -4.78 -12.84 -15.93
CA ARG A 71 -4.12 -13.27 -14.70
C ARG A 71 -4.97 -12.90 -13.50
N PHE A 72 -5.26 -13.90 -12.68
CA PHE A 72 -5.82 -13.75 -11.36
C PHE A 72 -4.73 -14.03 -10.33
N VAL A 73 -4.70 -13.22 -9.28
CA VAL A 73 -3.74 -13.35 -8.18
C VAL A 73 -4.48 -13.51 -6.87
N ARG A 74 -3.92 -14.31 -5.96
CA ARG A 74 -4.51 -14.46 -4.63
C ARG A 74 -4.30 -13.19 -3.83
N ILE A 75 -5.38 -12.63 -3.27
CA ILE A 75 -5.30 -11.37 -2.52
C ILE A 75 -4.49 -11.52 -1.23
N ASP A 76 -4.51 -12.69 -0.59
CA ASP A 76 -3.79 -12.97 0.65
C ASP A 76 -2.26 -12.97 0.49
N ALA A 77 -1.76 -13.23 -0.73
CA ALA A 77 -0.34 -13.25 -1.03
C ALA A 77 0.33 -11.85 -0.92
N PHE A 78 -0.44 -10.77 -1.11
CA PHE A 78 0.13 -9.42 -1.18
C PHE A 78 -0.61 -8.34 -0.39
N ALA A 79 -1.87 -8.55 0.00
CA ALA A 79 -2.68 -7.49 0.58
C ALA A 79 -2.10 -6.94 1.88
N ALA A 80 -1.78 -7.79 2.85
CA ALA A 80 -1.27 -7.34 4.15
C ALA A 80 0.06 -6.57 4.04
N PRO A 81 1.08 -7.04 3.28
CA PRO A 81 2.29 -6.26 3.07
C PRO A 81 2.07 -4.91 2.36
N LEU A 82 1.09 -4.82 1.44
CA LEU A 82 0.74 -3.56 0.76
C LEU A 82 -0.20 -2.64 1.56
N ASP A 83 -0.37 -2.94 2.85
CA ASP A 83 -1.26 -2.25 3.78
C ASP A 83 -2.71 -2.22 3.27
N LEU A 84 -3.18 -3.36 2.74
CA LEU A 84 -4.55 -3.59 2.34
C LEU A 84 -5.18 -4.56 3.33
N ARG A 85 -6.25 -4.11 4.00
CA ARG A 85 -7.09 -4.97 4.83
C ARG A 85 -8.27 -5.44 3.99
N TRP A 86 -8.61 -6.72 4.08
CA TRP A 86 -9.68 -7.27 3.28
C TRP A 86 -10.50 -8.30 4.04
N SER A 87 -11.75 -8.47 3.63
CA SER A 87 -12.68 -9.49 4.10
C SER A 87 -13.64 -9.87 2.99
N VAL A 88 -14.23 -11.06 3.07
CA VAL A 88 -15.34 -11.45 2.19
C VAL A 88 -16.55 -11.83 3.02
N GLU A 89 -17.65 -11.11 2.81
CA GLU A 89 -18.93 -11.37 3.45
C GLU A 89 -20.07 -11.20 2.45
N GLY A 90 -21.04 -12.12 2.45
CA GLY A 90 -22.24 -12.00 1.60
C GLY A 90 -21.96 -11.94 0.09
N GLY A 91 -20.82 -12.44 -0.39
CA GLY A 91 -20.41 -12.33 -1.81
C GLY A 91 -19.79 -10.98 -2.18
N VAL A 92 -19.45 -10.16 -1.19
CA VAL A 92 -18.75 -8.89 -1.35
C VAL A 92 -17.34 -9.03 -0.78
N LEU A 93 -16.35 -8.71 -1.59
CA LEU A 93 -14.96 -8.49 -1.19
C LEU A 93 -14.82 -7.03 -0.78
N SER A 94 -14.72 -6.78 0.52
CA SER A 94 -14.41 -5.45 1.06
C SER A 94 -12.90 -5.30 1.20
N VAL A 95 -12.34 -4.23 0.65
CA VAL A 95 -10.93 -3.87 0.73
C VAL A 95 -10.83 -2.46 1.27
N LEU A 96 -10.07 -2.31 2.36
CA LEU A 96 -9.74 -1.02 2.95
C LEU A 96 -8.26 -0.77 2.72
N GLN A 97 -7.95 0.35 2.09
CA GLN A 97 -6.58 0.81 1.98
C GLN A 97 -6.16 1.43 3.31
N GLY A 98 -5.01 1.00 3.82
CA GLY A 98 -4.34 1.74 4.86
C GLY A 98 -3.96 3.13 4.35
N ARG A 99 -3.96 4.10 5.27
CA ARG A 99 -3.61 5.48 4.96
C ARG A 99 -2.17 5.45 4.45
N GLN A 100 -1.94 5.84 3.20
CA GLN A 100 -0.60 6.25 2.81
C GLN A 100 -0.29 7.47 3.68
N ASP A 101 0.45 7.26 4.77
CA ASP A 101 1.33 8.31 5.23
C ASP A 101 2.26 8.55 4.04
N GLU A 102 2.03 9.66 3.32
CA GLU A 102 3.04 10.23 2.45
C GLU A 102 4.28 10.43 3.32
N SER A 103 5.14 9.42 3.35
CA SER A 103 6.32 9.40 4.19
C SER A 103 7.35 10.24 3.44
N GLY A 104 7.20 11.56 3.52
CA GLY A 104 8.04 12.47 2.76
C GLY A 104 7.50 13.89 2.70
N LEU A 105 8.42 14.84 2.60
CA LEU A 105 8.13 16.22 2.26
C LEU A 105 8.34 16.41 0.77
N GLY A 106 7.31 16.91 0.08
CA GLY A 106 7.44 17.30 -1.32
C GLY A 106 8.42 18.46 -1.52
N ILE A 107 8.97 18.60 -2.73
CA ILE A 107 9.81 19.74 -3.11
C ILE A 107 9.01 21.04 -2.89
N ARG A 108 9.57 21.99 -2.11
CA ARG A 108 8.96 23.27 -1.65
C ARG A 108 7.96 23.16 -0.48
N GLN A 109 7.71 21.99 0.08
CA GLN A 109 6.95 21.91 1.33
C GLN A 109 7.83 22.34 2.52
N VAL A 110 7.23 23.09 3.43
CA VAL A 110 7.89 23.47 4.69
C VAL A 110 7.78 22.27 5.64
N PRO A 111 8.89 21.76 6.20
CA PRO A 111 8.84 20.70 7.20
C PRO A 111 7.91 21.07 8.36
N PRO A 112 7.17 20.11 8.94
CA PRO A 112 6.37 20.36 10.13
C PRO A 112 7.25 20.89 11.26
N ALA A 113 6.71 21.84 12.01
CA ALA A 113 7.38 22.32 13.21
C ALA A 113 7.33 21.21 14.27
N PHE A 114 8.46 20.97 14.93
CA PHE A 114 8.58 20.06 16.05
C PHE A 114 9.35 20.77 17.17
N GLU A 115 9.09 20.37 18.41
CA GLU A 115 9.77 20.89 19.59
C GLU A 115 10.55 19.77 20.25
N LEU A 116 11.82 20.03 20.53
CA LEU A 116 12.68 19.10 21.26
C LEU A 116 13.33 19.84 22.41
N PRO A 117 13.52 19.18 23.57
CA PRO A 117 14.27 19.77 24.66
C PRO A 117 15.74 19.93 24.25
N ASP A 118 16.31 21.11 24.52
CA ASP A 118 17.75 21.31 24.44
C ASP A 118 18.48 20.41 25.45
N LEU A 119 19.61 19.85 25.04
CA LEU A 119 20.32 18.82 25.79
C LEU A 119 20.85 19.31 27.16
N PHE A 120 21.16 20.61 27.26
CA PHE A 120 21.83 21.16 28.44
C PHE A 120 20.88 21.95 29.34
N SER A 121 19.93 22.66 28.74
CA SER A 121 18.97 23.52 29.46
C SER A 121 17.63 22.84 29.72
N GLY A 122 17.26 21.83 28.92
CA GLY A 122 15.94 21.20 28.95
C GLY A 122 14.81 22.09 28.42
N GLU A 123 15.12 23.31 27.97
CA GLU A 123 14.13 24.20 27.37
C GLU A 123 13.67 23.66 26.02
N LEU A 124 12.38 23.82 25.73
CA LEU A 124 11.84 23.41 24.45
C LEU A 124 12.30 24.36 23.34
N VAL A 125 12.99 23.80 22.35
CA VAL A 125 13.42 24.51 21.15
C VAL A 125 12.59 24.05 19.97
N SER A 126 11.88 25.00 19.35
CA SER A 126 11.11 24.75 18.14
C SER A 126 11.98 24.77 16.89
N SER A 127 11.77 23.78 16.00
CA SER A 127 12.40 23.73 14.68
C SER A 127 11.99 24.92 13.78
N ALA A 128 10.84 25.56 14.07
CA ALA A 128 10.37 26.73 13.35
C ALA A 128 11.31 27.95 13.49
N SER A 129 12.07 28.02 14.59
CA SER A 129 13.06 29.09 14.85
C SER A 129 14.22 29.10 13.83
N PHE A 130 14.41 28.00 13.10
CA PHE A 130 15.47 27.85 12.09
C PHE A 130 14.98 28.12 10.66
N ARG A 131 13.73 28.54 10.47
CA ARG A 131 13.19 28.89 9.15
C ARG A 131 14.02 29.99 8.48
N GLY A 132 14.20 29.88 7.17
CA GLY A 132 15.00 30.82 6.37
C GLY A 132 16.52 30.62 6.49
N ARG A 133 16.99 29.63 7.26
CA ARG A 133 18.41 29.27 7.38
C ARG A 133 18.65 27.91 6.73
N LYS A 134 19.85 27.72 6.16
CA LYS A 134 20.32 26.40 5.73
C LYS A 134 20.54 25.55 6.98
N THR A 135 19.65 24.60 7.21
CA THR A 135 19.59 23.81 8.46
C THR A 135 19.51 22.34 8.10
N PHE A 136 20.28 21.51 8.79
CA PHE A 136 20.24 20.06 8.68
C PHE A 136 19.75 19.48 10.00
N PHE A 137 18.70 18.67 9.94
CA PHE A 137 18.23 17.87 11.08
C PHE A 137 18.68 16.44 10.86
N TYR A 138 19.31 15.86 11.87
CA TYR A 138 19.80 14.50 11.83
C TYR A 138 19.31 13.79 13.09
N MET A 139 18.75 12.61 12.91
CA MET A 139 18.45 11.70 13.99
C MET A 139 19.66 10.80 14.18
N TRP A 140 20.13 10.66 15.41
CA TRP A 140 21.17 9.72 15.75
C TRP A 140 20.76 8.91 16.98
N ALA A 141 21.31 7.71 17.09
CA ALA A 141 21.25 6.89 18.29
C ALA A 141 22.69 6.53 18.68
N SER A 142 22.96 6.43 19.98
CA SER A 142 24.30 6.06 20.47
C SER A 142 24.48 4.55 20.64
N TRP A 143 23.40 3.75 20.46
CA TRP A 143 23.36 2.30 20.59
C TRP A 143 22.20 1.75 19.75
#